data_AF-A0A9P7VTD4-F1
#
_entry.id   AF-A0A9P7VTD4-F1
#
_cell.length_a   1.000
_cell.length_b   1.000
_cell.length_c   1.000
_cell.angle_alpha   90.00
_cell.angle_beta   90.00
_cell.angle_gamma   90.00
#
_symmetry.space_group_name_H-M   'P 1'
#
loop_
_entity.id
_entity.type
_entity.pdbx_description
1 polymer ?
#
loop_
_entity_poly.entity_id
_entity_poly.type
_entity_poly.pdbx_seq_one_letter_code
_entity_poly.pdbx_strand_id
1 'polypeptide(L)'
;MRNSTTQRIDPDPIKFPDGISSVADRVHALGLKIGIYGDTGTATRSGFPGSLGMEVIDAATFNEWGINYLKYDSCNVPGNWSDSWQPEDGDWYNSNSAVRYCQMGQSGALAQQCRPIQFTLCNWGNADVQDWEARVGHSWRMSSDSSASWSYITSIITTNVTYLSAIGFYAHSDVDMMEIENGALTIQEQRTHSAAWAFLKSPHYTLNKPDDTQVTLIKNAELLAFHQDTTNGTSAYPFTPYAGAPTTSPPEYYSGSSSAGSHVFIINTSSSTATKTFAFSSVPELGQAGTWKVHDMWLGTDLSGTYTAQAHDTAAYRITAV
;
A
#
# COMPACT_ATOMS: atom_id res chain seq x y z
N MET A 1 -28.75 -1.96 -4.32
CA MET A 1 -29.42 -0.80 -4.99
C MET A 1 -29.54 0.33 -3.97
N ARG A 2 -30.04 1.52 -4.30
CA ARG A 2 -30.40 2.51 -3.26
C ARG A 2 -31.86 2.37 -2.87
N ASN A 3 -32.13 2.43 -1.58
CA ASN A 3 -33.49 2.47 -1.05
C ASN A 3 -34.15 3.79 -1.47
N SER A 4 -35.31 3.75 -2.12
CA SER A 4 -35.97 4.96 -2.61
C SER A 4 -36.46 5.90 -1.52
N THR A 5 -36.68 5.39 -0.30
CA THR A 5 -37.18 6.19 0.83
C THR A 5 -36.04 6.68 1.71
N THR A 6 -35.13 5.79 2.12
CA THR A 6 -34.05 6.13 3.05
C THR A 6 -32.78 6.61 2.33
N GLN A 7 -32.69 6.45 1.00
CA GLN A 7 -31.51 6.72 0.17
C GLN A 7 -30.26 5.88 0.51
N ARG A 8 -30.35 5.01 1.51
CA ARG A 8 -29.28 4.09 1.91
C ARG A 8 -28.94 3.12 0.79
N ILE A 9 -27.67 2.72 0.73
CA ILE A 9 -27.27 1.56 -0.07
C ILE A 9 -27.84 0.31 0.61
N ASP A 10 -28.66 -0.44 -0.13
CA ASP A 10 -29.17 -1.75 0.30
C ASP A 10 -28.20 -2.86 -0.15
N PRO A 11 -27.79 -3.76 0.77
CA PRO A 11 -27.03 -4.95 0.42
C PRO A 11 -27.77 -5.81 -0.58
N ASP A 12 -27.03 -6.53 -1.43
CA ASP A 12 -27.63 -7.55 -2.29
C ASP A 12 -28.11 -8.73 -1.42
N PRO A 13 -29.43 -8.96 -1.31
CA PRO A 13 -29.97 -9.97 -0.40
C PRO A 13 -29.71 -11.41 -0.87
N ILE A 14 -29.31 -11.62 -2.14
CA ILE A 14 -28.91 -12.95 -2.61
C ILE A 14 -27.50 -13.26 -2.13
N LYS A 15 -26.60 -12.27 -2.15
CA LYS A 15 -25.20 -12.43 -1.70
C LYS A 15 -25.06 -12.36 -0.19
N PHE A 16 -25.84 -11.48 0.44
CA PHE A 16 -25.82 -11.19 1.86
C PHE A 16 -27.24 -11.35 2.43
N PRO A 17 -27.77 -12.58 2.52
CA PRO A 17 -29.16 -12.83 2.94
C PRO A 17 -29.47 -12.33 4.34
N ASP A 18 -28.46 -12.30 5.22
CA ASP A 18 -28.57 -11.80 6.59
C ASP A 18 -28.07 -10.34 6.73
N GLY A 19 -27.79 -9.66 5.61
CA GLY A 19 -27.23 -8.32 5.57
C GLY A 19 -25.73 -8.25 5.91
N ILE A 20 -25.15 -7.06 5.74
CA ILE A 20 -23.71 -6.82 5.97
C ILE A 20 -23.36 -6.85 7.45
N SER A 21 -24.25 -6.38 8.34
CA SER A 21 -24.03 -6.42 9.78
C SER A 21 -23.82 -7.86 10.30
N SER A 22 -24.60 -8.83 9.82
CA SER A 22 -24.42 -10.24 10.19
C SER A 22 -23.05 -10.80 9.76
N VAL A 23 -22.53 -10.34 8.61
CA VAL A 23 -21.17 -10.70 8.17
C VAL A 23 -20.13 -10.03 9.05
N ALA A 24 -20.30 -8.75 9.35
CA ALA A 24 -19.40 -8.01 10.24
C ALA A 24 -19.31 -8.67 11.63
N ASP A 25 -20.45 -9.04 12.22
CA ASP A 25 -20.50 -9.74 13.51
C ASP A 25 -19.71 -11.05 13.48
N ARG A 26 -19.86 -11.84 12.40
CA ARG A 26 -19.09 -13.10 12.23
C ARG A 26 -17.60 -12.85 12.07
N VAL A 27 -17.21 -11.83 11.29
CA VAL A 27 -15.79 -11.45 11.10
C VAL A 27 -15.18 -10.94 12.41
N HIS A 28 -15.91 -10.12 13.16
CA HIS A 28 -15.48 -9.62 14.47
C HIS A 28 -15.38 -10.73 15.50
N ALA A 29 -16.28 -11.73 15.48
CA ALA A 29 -16.19 -12.91 16.35
C ALA A 29 -14.92 -13.74 16.10
N LEU A 30 -14.29 -13.64 14.93
CA LEU A 30 -12.99 -14.22 14.61
C LEU A 30 -11.80 -13.34 15.05
N GLY A 31 -12.06 -12.19 15.67
CA GLY A 31 -11.03 -11.20 16.03
C GLY A 31 -10.50 -10.39 14.84
N LEU A 32 -11.16 -10.47 13.68
CA LEU A 32 -10.77 -9.78 12.46
C LEU A 32 -11.55 -8.47 12.29
N LYS A 33 -11.13 -7.66 11.32
CA LYS A 33 -11.81 -6.43 10.89
C LYS A 33 -12.39 -6.61 9.50
N ILE A 34 -13.49 -5.91 9.19
CA ILE A 34 -14.15 -5.98 7.89
C ILE A 34 -14.06 -4.66 7.15
N GLY A 35 -13.76 -4.73 5.85
CA GLY A 35 -13.79 -3.60 4.94
C GLY A 35 -14.99 -3.62 4.01
N ILE A 36 -15.36 -2.45 3.50
CA ILE A 36 -16.33 -2.30 2.41
C ILE A 36 -15.72 -1.43 1.30
N TYR A 37 -16.38 -1.41 0.15
CA TYR A 37 -16.01 -0.62 -1.01
C TYR A 37 -17.11 0.41 -1.29
N GLY A 38 -16.69 1.64 -1.60
CA GLY A 38 -17.55 2.72 -2.09
C GLY A 38 -16.86 3.46 -3.23
N ASP A 39 -17.52 4.48 -3.76
CA ASP A 39 -17.02 5.29 -4.86
C ASP A 39 -17.40 6.76 -4.64
N THR A 40 -16.46 7.67 -4.90
CA THR A 40 -16.66 9.12 -4.88
C THR A 40 -17.54 9.65 -6.03
N GLY A 41 -17.90 8.81 -7.00
CA GLY A 41 -18.84 9.14 -8.06
C GLY A 41 -20.27 8.67 -7.82
N THR A 42 -21.09 8.75 -8.86
CA THR A 42 -22.52 8.41 -8.80
C THR A 42 -22.77 6.89 -8.85
N ALA A 43 -21.81 6.14 -9.37
CA ALA A 43 -21.83 4.69 -9.46
C ALA A 43 -20.42 4.15 -9.29
N THR A 44 -20.31 2.93 -8.75
CA THR A 44 -19.05 2.18 -8.73
C THR A 44 -18.61 1.81 -10.14
N ARG A 45 -17.35 1.41 -10.30
CA ARG A 45 -16.85 0.85 -11.57
C ARG A 45 -17.74 -0.26 -12.16
N SER A 46 -18.36 -1.06 -11.31
CA SER A 46 -19.24 -2.17 -11.71
C SER A 46 -20.73 -1.78 -11.79
N GLY A 47 -21.06 -0.48 -11.75
CA GLY A 47 -22.43 0.02 -11.91
C GLY A 47 -23.32 -0.11 -10.67
N PHE A 48 -22.75 -0.39 -9.50
CA PHE A 48 -23.49 -0.33 -8.23
C PHE A 48 -23.59 1.13 -7.75
N PRO A 49 -24.48 1.47 -6.79
CA PRO A 49 -24.55 2.83 -6.29
C PRO A 49 -23.21 3.33 -5.72
N GLY A 50 -22.74 4.49 -6.21
CA GLY A 50 -21.63 5.25 -5.64
C GLY A 50 -22.14 6.32 -4.68
N SER A 51 -21.29 6.89 -3.85
CA SER A 51 -21.64 7.64 -2.63
C SER A 51 -21.64 9.16 -2.76
N LEU A 52 -21.38 9.70 -3.96
CA LEU A 52 -21.37 11.15 -4.20
C LEU A 52 -22.68 11.82 -3.78
N GLY A 53 -22.60 12.80 -2.88
CA GLY A 53 -23.73 13.53 -2.32
C GLY A 53 -24.55 12.76 -1.27
N MET A 54 -24.13 11.54 -0.94
CA MET A 54 -24.78 10.65 0.04
C MET A 54 -23.80 10.23 1.16
N GLU A 55 -22.67 10.93 1.30
CA GLU A 55 -21.56 10.54 2.17
C GLU A 55 -21.99 10.39 3.63
N VAL A 56 -22.81 11.32 4.13
CA VAL A 56 -23.33 11.29 5.51
C VAL A 56 -24.20 10.05 5.76
N ILE A 57 -25.08 9.72 4.82
CA ILE A 57 -25.98 8.57 4.93
C ILE A 57 -25.20 7.26 4.81
N ASP A 58 -24.28 7.20 3.86
CA ASP A 58 -23.48 6.00 3.58
C ASP A 58 -22.46 5.75 4.70
N ALA A 59 -21.79 6.78 5.22
CA ALA A 59 -20.91 6.67 6.38
C ALA A 59 -21.65 6.18 7.63
N ALA A 60 -22.83 6.73 7.92
CA ALA A 60 -23.67 6.25 9.02
C ALA A 60 -24.12 4.80 8.81
N THR A 61 -24.42 4.43 7.56
CA THR A 61 -24.79 3.07 7.18
C THR A 61 -23.64 2.08 7.39
N PHE A 62 -22.44 2.42 6.92
CA PHE A 62 -21.25 1.59 7.12
C PHE A 62 -20.89 1.49 8.59
N ASN A 63 -21.04 2.58 9.34
CA ASN A 63 -20.81 2.55 10.77
C ASN A 63 -21.80 1.62 11.45
N GLU A 64 -23.11 1.74 11.18
CA GLU A 64 -24.17 0.88 11.75
C GLU A 64 -23.89 -0.60 11.48
N TRP A 65 -23.46 -0.95 10.27
CA TRP A 65 -23.08 -2.31 9.89
C TRP A 65 -21.80 -2.83 10.56
N GLY A 66 -21.03 -1.98 11.25
CA GLY A 66 -19.80 -2.40 11.92
C GLY A 66 -18.57 -2.44 11.01
N ILE A 67 -18.59 -1.72 9.88
CA ILE A 67 -17.44 -1.62 8.99
C ILE A 67 -16.26 -0.95 9.70
N ASN A 68 -15.03 -1.41 9.43
CA ASN A 68 -13.80 -0.88 10.00
C ASN A 68 -12.87 -0.24 8.97
N TYR A 69 -13.12 -0.49 7.68
CA TYR A 69 -12.26 -0.06 6.60
C TYR A 69 -13.10 0.29 5.36
N LEU A 70 -12.79 1.40 4.69
CA LEU A 70 -13.45 1.82 3.45
C LEU A 70 -12.41 2.03 2.35
N LYS A 71 -12.49 1.21 1.29
CA LYS A 71 -11.87 1.53 -0.01
C LYS A 71 -12.81 2.41 -0.79
N TYR A 72 -12.35 3.60 -1.17
CA TYR A 72 -13.19 4.59 -1.82
C TYR A 72 -12.62 4.95 -3.18
N ASP A 73 -13.30 4.48 -4.23
CA ASP A 73 -12.86 4.59 -5.62
C ASP A 73 -13.27 5.92 -6.26
N SER A 74 -12.91 6.14 -7.52
CA SER A 74 -13.19 7.40 -8.23
C SER A 74 -13.75 7.23 -9.64
N CYS A 75 -14.62 6.24 -9.87
CA CYS A 75 -15.30 6.06 -11.15
C CYS A 75 -16.59 6.90 -11.27
N ASN A 76 -17.09 7.07 -12.50
CA ASN A 76 -18.41 7.69 -12.79
C ASN A 76 -18.66 9.05 -12.09
N VAL A 77 -17.62 9.88 -12.05
CA VAL A 77 -17.68 11.26 -11.53
C VAL A 77 -18.38 12.14 -12.57
N PRO A 78 -19.48 12.85 -12.21
CA PRO A 78 -20.15 13.76 -13.12
C PRO A 78 -19.25 14.92 -13.57
N GLY A 79 -19.52 15.49 -14.74
CA GLY A 79 -18.69 16.56 -15.31
C GLY A 79 -18.57 17.80 -14.40
N ASN A 80 -19.61 18.15 -13.64
CA ASN A 80 -19.59 19.27 -12.69
C ASN A 80 -18.80 18.98 -11.39
N TRP A 81 -18.33 17.75 -11.21
CA TRP A 81 -17.48 17.28 -10.11
C TRP A 81 -16.10 16.80 -10.59
N SER A 82 -15.82 16.98 -11.88
CA SER A 82 -14.52 16.64 -12.47
C SER A 82 -13.54 17.78 -12.25
N ASP A 83 -12.25 17.46 -12.12
CA ASP A 83 -11.23 18.49 -11.99
C ASP A 83 -11.07 19.28 -13.30
N SER A 84 -10.78 20.56 -13.15
CA SER A 84 -10.14 21.34 -14.22
C SER A 84 -8.71 20.82 -14.45
N TRP A 85 -8.07 21.23 -15.55
CA TRP A 85 -6.71 20.81 -15.86
C TRP A 85 -5.69 21.17 -14.74
N GLN A 86 -5.95 22.26 -14.01
CA GLN A 86 -5.25 22.65 -12.80
C GLN A 86 -6.25 23.23 -11.77
N PRO A 87 -5.96 23.11 -10.46
CA PRO A 87 -6.72 23.81 -9.42
C PRO A 87 -6.57 25.33 -9.57
N GLU A 88 -7.63 26.10 -9.29
CA GLU A 88 -7.69 27.55 -9.53
C GLU A 88 -6.62 28.35 -8.77
N ASP A 89 -6.23 27.87 -7.59
CA ASP A 89 -5.24 28.48 -6.70
C ASP A 89 -3.88 27.77 -6.69
N GLY A 90 -3.73 26.73 -7.51
CA GLY A 90 -2.53 25.90 -7.56
C GLY A 90 -2.40 24.86 -6.44
N ASP A 91 -3.38 24.73 -5.54
CA ASP A 91 -3.39 23.71 -4.48
C ASP A 91 -4.37 22.58 -4.82
N TRP A 92 -3.85 21.38 -5.07
CA TRP A 92 -4.67 20.22 -5.40
C TRP A 92 -5.59 19.76 -4.26
N TYR A 93 -5.35 20.19 -3.02
CA TYR A 93 -6.30 19.98 -1.93
C TYR A 93 -7.64 20.69 -2.14
N ASN A 94 -7.67 21.73 -2.98
CA ASN A 94 -8.90 22.45 -3.34
C ASN A 94 -9.51 21.95 -4.66
N SER A 95 -8.94 20.91 -5.27
CA SER A 95 -9.50 20.25 -6.45
C SER A 95 -10.83 19.54 -6.14
N ASN A 96 -11.65 19.30 -7.15
CA ASN A 96 -12.89 18.54 -6.99
C ASN A 96 -12.62 17.09 -6.56
N SER A 97 -11.50 16.50 -6.98
CA SER A 97 -11.04 15.20 -6.46
C SER A 97 -10.82 15.25 -4.95
N ALA A 98 -10.01 16.18 -4.46
CA ALA A 98 -9.77 16.31 -3.03
C ALA A 98 -11.06 16.59 -2.26
N VAL A 99 -11.92 17.51 -2.74
CA VAL A 99 -13.21 17.82 -2.12
C VAL A 99 -14.09 16.58 -1.97
N ARG A 100 -14.22 15.75 -3.00
CA ARG A 100 -15.01 14.50 -2.94
C ARG A 100 -14.49 13.53 -1.89
N TYR A 101 -13.17 13.39 -1.77
CA TYR A 101 -12.58 12.55 -0.73
C TYR A 101 -12.74 13.17 0.67
N CYS A 102 -12.59 14.49 0.81
CA CYS A 102 -12.79 15.23 2.06
C CYS A 102 -14.23 15.12 2.59
N GLN A 103 -15.24 15.06 1.71
CA GLN A 103 -16.64 14.86 2.09
C GLN A 103 -16.87 13.52 2.81
N MET A 104 -16.16 12.47 2.42
CA MET A 104 -16.23 11.17 3.08
C MET A 104 -15.24 11.05 4.24
N GLY A 105 -13.99 11.48 4.06
CA GLY A 105 -12.84 11.16 4.91
C GLY A 105 -12.77 11.86 6.26
N GLN A 106 -11.54 12.13 6.71
CA GLN A 106 -11.22 12.60 8.07
C GLN A 106 -11.76 13.99 8.43
N SER A 107 -12.13 14.82 7.44
CA SER A 107 -12.81 16.10 7.65
C SER A 107 -14.33 16.03 7.48
N GLY A 108 -14.88 14.88 7.11
CA GLY A 108 -16.23 14.73 6.61
C GLY A 108 -17.04 13.67 7.34
N ALA A 109 -17.77 12.87 6.56
CA ALA A 109 -18.80 11.98 7.05
C ALA A 109 -18.27 10.87 7.99
N LEU A 110 -17.11 10.26 7.69
CA LEU A 110 -16.51 9.22 8.54
C LEU A 110 -16.05 9.76 9.89
N ALA A 111 -15.58 11.01 9.95
CA ALA A 111 -15.12 11.64 11.18
C ALA A 111 -16.24 11.90 12.20
N GLN A 112 -17.50 11.94 11.74
CA GLN A 112 -18.67 12.12 12.60
C GLN A 112 -19.18 10.80 13.20
N GLN A 113 -18.59 9.66 12.85
CA GLN A 113 -19.08 8.36 13.27
C GLN A 113 -18.40 7.89 14.58
N CYS A 114 -19.15 7.16 15.41
CA CYS A 114 -18.65 6.75 16.72
C CYS A 114 -17.60 5.63 16.67
N ARG A 115 -17.62 4.79 15.63
CA ARG A 115 -16.58 3.80 15.36
C ARG A 115 -15.62 4.32 14.30
N PRO A 116 -14.29 4.38 14.55
CA PRO A 116 -13.33 4.73 13.53
C PRO A 116 -13.39 3.77 12.35
N ILE A 117 -13.39 4.32 11.14
CA ILE A 117 -13.28 3.58 9.87
C ILE A 117 -11.99 4.04 9.21
N GLN A 118 -11.06 3.12 9.00
CA GLN A 118 -9.85 3.39 8.23
C GLN A 118 -10.24 3.66 6.77
N PHE A 119 -9.70 4.74 6.21
CA PHE A 119 -10.08 5.27 4.91
C PHE A 119 -8.92 5.20 3.93
N THR A 120 -9.09 4.48 2.81
CA THR A 120 -8.14 4.49 1.70
C THR A 120 -8.72 5.17 0.47
N LEU A 121 -7.90 5.97 -0.18
CA LEU A 121 -8.24 6.71 -1.39
C LEU A 121 -7.84 5.88 -2.60
N CYS A 122 -8.77 5.55 -3.47
CA CYS A 122 -8.52 4.78 -4.70
C CYS A 122 -8.77 5.68 -5.91
N ASN A 123 -7.90 6.66 -6.14
CA ASN A 123 -7.97 7.57 -7.29
C ASN A 123 -6.82 7.38 -8.30
N TRP A 124 -6.09 6.28 -8.18
CA TRP A 124 -5.07 5.84 -9.12
C TRP A 124 -3.88 6.79 -9.31
N GLY A 125 -3.55 7.59 -8.30
CA GLY A 125 -2.46 8.58 -8.38
C GLY A 125 -2.83 9.87 -9.10
N ASN A 126 -4.11 10.08 -9.42
CA ASN A 126 -4.56 11.29 -10.11
C ASN A 126 -4.67 12.50 -9.18
N ALA A 127 -4.81 13.68 -9.78
CA ALA A 127 -5.03 14.95 -9.09
C ALA A 127 -3.95 15.26 -8.03
N ASP A 128 -2.69 14.93 -8.35
CA ASP A 128 -1.51 15.05 -7.48
C ASP A 128 -1.83 14.64 -6.04
N VAL A 129 -2.45 13.47 -5.90
CA VAL A 129 -2.94 12.94 -4.62
C VAL A 129 -1.89 12.97 -3.52
N GLN A 130 -0.63 12.86 -3.89
CA GLN A 130 0.53 12.81 -3.00
C GLN A 130 0.81 14.13 -2.25
N ASP A 131 0.13 15.22 -2.64
CA ASP A 131 0.27 16.52 -1.99
C ASP A 131 -0.78 16.75 -0.88
N TRP A 132 -1.84 15.93 -0.80
CA TRP A 132 -3.00 16.26 0.02
C TRP A 132 -3.71 15.08 0.70
N GLU A 133 -3.55 13.88 0.19
CA GLU A 133 -4.08 12.64 0.72
C GLU A 133 -3.81 12.34 2.19
N ALA A 134 -2.62 12.67 2.69
CA ALA A 134 -2.27 12.43 4.10
C ALA A 134 -3.10 13.29 5.05
N ARG A 135 -3.75 14.35 4.55
CA ARG A 135 -4.71 15.19 5.29
C ARG A 135 -6.13 14.61 5.31
N VAL A 136 -6.41 13.58 4.50
CA VAL A 136 -7.77 13.13 4.19
C VAL A 136 -8.02 11.67 4.58
N GLY A 137 -7.04 10.79 4.35
CA GLY A 137 -7.14 9.37 4.63
C GLY A 137 -5.86 8.78 5.22
N HIS A 138 -5.77 7.46 5.21
CA HIS A 138 -4.68 6.71 5.85
C HIS A 138 -3.77 6.01 4.84
N SER A 139 -4.28 5.81 3.63
CA SER A 139 -3.52 5.31 2.48
C SER A 139 -4.16 5.78 1.17
N TRP A 140 -3.39 5.76 0.08
CA TRP A 140 -3.84 6.24 -1.22
C TRP A 140 -3.18 5.50 -2.37
N ARG A 141 -3.99 5.02 -3.32
CA ARG A 141 -3.51 4.42 -4.55
C ARG A 141 -2.75 5.46 -5.35
N MET A 142 -1.50 5.15 -5.69
CA MET A 142 -0.62 6.07 -6.41
C MET A 142 -0.44 5.71 -7.90
N SER A 143 -1.16 4.69 -8.39
CA SER A 143 -1.11 4.23 -9.79
C SER A 143 -2.42 3.60 -10.28
N SER A 144 -2.46 3.30 -11.58
CA SER A 144 -3.41 2.37 -12.17
C SER A 144 -3.38 0.98 -11.51
N ASP A 145 -4.37 0.15 -11.84
CA ASP A 145 -4.54 -1.17 -11.25
C ASP A 145 -3.36 -2.11 -11.50
N SER A 146 -3.15 -3.00 -10.52
CA SER A 146 -2.12 -4.02 -10.53
C SER A 146 -2.31 -5.07 -11.62
N SER A 147 -1.19 -5.70 -11.98
CA SER A 147 -1.19 -6.92 -12.78
C SER A 147 -0.05 -7.82 -12.33
N ALA A 148 -0.25 -9.14 -12.42
CA ALA A 148 0.76 -10.15 -12.16
C ALA A 148 1.84 -10.18 -13.26
N SER A 149 2.61 -9.11 -13.40
CA SER A 149 3.71 -8.98 -14.34
C SER A 149 4.92 -8.30 -13.71
N TRP A 150 6.11 -8.76 -14.09
CA TRP A 150 7.36 -8.12 -13.68
C TRP A 150 7.46 -6.65 -14.12
N SER A 151 6.94 -6.34 -15.30
CA SER A 151 6.85 -4.97 -15.81
C SER A 151 6.02 -4.07 -14.90
N TYR A 152 4.91 -4.59 -14.35
CA TYR A 152 4.11 -3.83 -13.39
C TYR A 152 4.89 -3.61 -12.09
N ILE A 153 5.46 -4.67 -11.51
CA ILE A 153 6.23 -4.59 -10.25
C ILE A 153 7.36 -3.57 -10.34
N THR A 154 8.14 -3.59 -11.42
CA THR A 154 9.25 -2.65 -11.60
C THR A 154 8.77 -1.22 -11.89
N SER A 155 7.71 -1.07 -12.69
CA SER A 155 7.10 0.24 -12.97
C SER A 155 6.55 0.88 -11.70
N ILE A 156 5.85 0.10 -10.86
CA ILE A 156 5.19 0.64 -9.67
C ILE A 156 6.19 1.03 -8.60
N ILE A 157 7.28 0.26 -8.43
CA ILE A 157 8.39 0.64 -7.55
C ILE A 157 9.01 1.96 -8.03
N THR A 158 9.24 2.09 -9.35
CA THR A 158 9.79 3.31 -9.95
C THR A 158 8.91 4.52 -9.67
N THR A 159 7.60 4.38 -9.85
CA THR A 159 6.63 5.44 -9.53
C THR A 159 6.62 5.77 -8.03
N ASN A 160 6.64 4.77 -7.15
CA ASN A 160 6.56 5.06 -5.71
C ASN A 160 7.78 5.81 -5.18
N VAL A 161 8.95 5.60 -5.78
CA VAL A 161 10.20 6.28 -5.39
C VAL A 161 10.07 7.80 -5.41
N THR A 162 9.23 8.37 -6.27
CA THR A 162 9.02 9.83 -6.32
C THR A 162 8.19 10.37 -5.17
N TYR A 163 7.55 9.50 -4.39
CA TYR A 163 6.56 9.87 -3.36
C TYR A 163 6.92 9.41 -1.95
N LEU A 164 8.10 8.82 -1.75
CA LEU A 164 8.51 8.26 -0.46
C LEU A 164 8.55 9.29 0.68
N SER A 165 8.66 10.59 0.38
CA SER A 165 8.63 11.66 1.38
C SER A 165 7.25 11.85 2.03
N ALA A 166 6.18 11.38 1.39
CA ALA A 166 4.82 11.43 1.93
C ALA A 166 4.52 10.27 2.91
N ILE A 167 5.44 9.30 3.03
CA ILE A 167 5.22 8.07 3.80
C ILE A 167 5.63 8.23 5.25
N GLY A 168 4.70 7.92 6.14
CA GLY A 168 4.91 7.98 7.58
C GLY A 168 3.79 7.28 8.35
N PHE A 169 3.77 7.49 9.67
CA PHE A 169 2.66 7.00 10.47
C PHE A 169 1.34 7.60 9.97
N TYR A 170 0.33 6.75 9.86
CA TYR A 170 -1.01 7.10 9.40
C TYR A 170 -1.08 7.56 7.94
N ALA A 171 0.00 7.44 7.15
CA ALA A 171 0.06 7.96 5.80
C ALA A 171 0.93 7.05 4.91
N HIS A 172 0.30 6.23 4.07
CA HIS A 172 0.99 5.25 3.23
C HIS A 172 0.51 5.27 1.76
N SER A 173 1.46 5.39 0.84
CA SER A 173 1.25 5.07 -0.57
C SER A 173 0.80 3.62 -0.69
N ASP A 174 -0.33 3.42 -1.35
CA ASP A 174 -0.86 2.13 -1.73
C ASP A 174 -0.37 1.80 -3.14
N VAL A 175 0.58 0.86 -3.22
CA VAL A 175 1.12 0.34 -4.49
C VAL A 175 0.22 -0.74 -5.10
N ASP A 176 -1.06 -0.73 -4.70
CA ASP A 176 -2.15 -1.63 -5.06
C ASP A 176 -2.04 -3.03 -4.43
N MET A 177 -3.06 -3.83 -4.69
CA MET A 177 -3.23 -5.17 -4.13
C MET A 177 -2.13 -6.13 -4.60
N MET A 178 -1.86 -7.14 -3.79
CA MET A 178 -0.81 -8.09 -4.09
C MET A 178 -1.23 -9.03 -5.24
N GLU A 179 -0.23 -9.42 -6.03
CA GLU A 179 -0.38 -10.25 -7.23
C GLU A 179 0.28 -11.62 -7.06
N ILE A 180 0.74 -11.94 -5.85
CA ILE A 180 1.48 -13.17 -5.54
C ILE A 180 0.63 -14.41 -5.86
N GLU A 181 -0.67 -14.35 -5.59
CA GLU A 181 -1.59 -15.48 -5.71
C GLU A 181 -2.10 -15.71 -7.14
N ASN A 182 -1.79 -14.81 -8.07
CA ASN A 182 -2.36 -14.82 -9.43
C ASN A 182 -1.56 -15.67 -10.43
N GLY A 183 -0.49 -16.34 -9.97
CA GLY A 183 0.16 -17.47 -10.66
C GLY A 183 1.01 -17.15 -11.89
N ALA A 184 1.15 -15.87 -12.27
CA ALA A 184 1.94 -15.46 -13.44
C ALA A 184 3.39 -15.03 -13.11
N LEU A 185 3.73 -14.88 -11.83
CA LEU A 185 5.06 -14.48 -11.35
C LEU A 185 5.91 -15.69 -10.98
N THR A 186 7.19 -15.66 -11.33
CA THR A 186 8.19 -16.61 -10.80
C THR A 186 8.35 -16.45 -9.28
N ILE A 187 8.92 -17.44 -8.60
CA ILE A 187 9.12 -17.35 -7.14
C ILE A 187 10.06 -16.20 -6.74
N GLN A 188 11.03 -15.87 -7.61
CA GLN A 188 11.94 -14.73 -7.45
C GLN A 188 11.17 -13.40 -7.55
N GLU A 189 10.31 -13.27 -8.56
CA GLU A 189 9.47 -12.09 -8.74
C GLU A 189 8.45 -11.95 -7.59
N GLN A 190 7.91 -13.06 -7.08
CA GLN A 190 7.04 -13.06 -5.89
C GLN A 190 7.80 -12.61 -4.64
N ARG A 191 9.06 -13.04 -4.45
CA ARG A 191 9.92 -12.53 -3.36
C ARG A 191 10.16 -11.03 -3.49
N THR A 192 10.49 -10.55 -4.69
CA THR A 192 10.64 -9.12 -4.95
C THR A 192 9.35 -8.36 -4.68
N HIS A 193 8.20 -8.85 -5.16
CA HIS A 193 6.89 -8.24 -4.92
C HIS A 193 6.60 -8.15 -3.42
N SER A 194 6.75 -9.26 -2.68
CA SER A 194 6.50 -9.29 -1.23
C SER A 194 7.44 -8.36 -0.46
N ALA A 195 8.73 -8.34 -0.79
CA ALA A 195 9.70 -7.49 -0.13
C ALA A 195 9.47 -6.02 -0.45
N ALA A 196 9.16 -5.68 -1.71
CA ALA A 196 8.90 -4.32 -2.15
C ALA A 196 7.68 -3.72 -1.46
N TRP A 197 6.56 -4.44 -1.40
CA TRP A 197 5.40 -3.94 -0.65
C TRP A 197 5.72 -3.71 0.83
N ALA A 198 6.52 -4.61 1.43
CA ALA A 198 6.95 -4.49 2.81
C ALA A 198 7.86 -3.27 3.05
N PHE A 199 8.93 -3.11 2.27
CA PHE A 199 9.91 -2.03 2.50
C PHE A 199 9.40 -0.66 2.03
N LEU A 200 8.46 -0.62 1.07
CA LEU A 200 7.75 0.61 0.69
C LEU A 200 6.66 0.98 1.69
N LYS A 201 6.37 0.12 2.68
CA LYS A 201 5.28 0.27 3.65
C LYS A 201 3.91 0.48 2.98
N SER A 202 3.70 -0.16 1.84
CA SER A 202 2.38 -0.22 1.21
C SER A 202 1.49 -1.19 1.97
N PRO A 203 0.18 -0.95 2.05
CA PRO A 203 -0.74 -1.95 2.58
C PRO A 203 -0.64 -3.30 1.85
N HIS A 204 -0.74 -4.40 2.60
CA HIS A 204 -0.74 -5.76 2.06
C HIS A 204 -2.19 -6.27 1.91
N TYR A 205 -2.64 -6.45 0.66
CA TYR A 205 -3.95 -7.01 0.35
C TYR A 205 -3.80 -8.28 -0.48
N THR A 206 -4.24 -9.41 0.05
CA THR A 206 -4.29 -10.69 -0.68
C THR A 206 -5.61 -10.80 -1.44
N LEU A 207 -5.58 -11.06 -2.74
CA LEU A 207 -6.78 -11.13 -3.58
C LEU A 207 -7.41 -12.51 -3.62
N ASN A 208 -6.58 -13.54 -3.64
CA ASN A 208 -6.96 -14.93 -3.78
C ASN A 208 -6.36 -15.75 -2.65
N LYS A 209 -6.76 -17.02 -2.54
CA LYS A 209 -6.20 -17.93 -1.53
C LYS A 209 -4.75 -18.29 -1.92
N PRO A 210 -3.74 -17.92 -1.11
CA PRO A 210 -2.37 -18.33 -1.38
C PRO A 210 -2.14 -19.84 -1.14
N ASP A 211 -1.20 -20.43 -1.86
CA ASP A 211 -0.63 -21.75 -1.54
C ASP A 211 0.38 -21.69 -0.37
N ASP A 212 0.87 -22.84 0.09
CA ASP A 212 1.77 -22.91 1.26
C ASP A 212 3.09 -22.14 1.07
N THR A 213 3.60 -22.07 -0.16
CA THR A 213 4.82 -21.32 -0.49
C THR A 213 4.54 -19.83 -0.42
N GLN A 214 3.43 -19.40 -1.00
CA GLN A 214 2.98 -18.00 -0.99
C GLN A 214 2.62 -17.53 0.43
N VAL A 215 1.97 -18.39 1.23
CA VAL A 215 1.73 -18.12 2.66
C VAL A 215 3.04 -17.88 3.40
N THR A 216 4.07 -18.68 3.13
CA THR A 216 5.40 -18.51 3.75
C THR A 216 6.02 -17.16 3.38
N LEU A 217 5.89 -16.72 2.13
CA LEU A 217 6.37 -15.41 1.69
C LEU A 217 5.61 -14.27 2.39
N ILE A 218 4.28 -14.29 2.34
CA ILE A 218 3.41 -13.25 2.91
C ILE A 218 3.58 -13.16 4.43
N LYS A 219 3.83 -14.29 5.10
CA LYS A 219 4.03 -14.36 6.55
C LYS A 219 5.49 -14.22 6.99
N ASN A 220 6.40 -13.76 6.13
CA ASN A 220 7.79 -13.53 6.53
C ASN A 220 7.83 -12.54 7.72
N ALA A 221 8.15 -13.05 8.91
CA ALA A 221 8.03 -12.29 10.14
C ALA A 221 8.99 -11.09 10.20
N GLU A 222 10.14 -11.16 9.52
CA GLU A 222 11.14 -10.09 9.55
C GLU A 222 10.78 -8.96 8.59
N LEU A 223 10.27 -9.27 7.40
CA LEU A 223 9.72 -8.27 6.48
C LEU A 223 8.51 -7.58 7.11
N LEU A 224 7.62 -8.35 7.73
CA LEU A 224 6.47 -7.81 8.44
C LEU A 224 6.88 -6.95 9.64
N ALA A 225 7.95 -7.30 10.36
CA ALA A 225 8.45 -6.48 11.46
C ALA A 225 9.00 -5.12 11.00
N PHE A 226 9.64 -5.04 9.82
CA PHE A 226 10.01 -3.76 9.22
C PHE A 226 8.76 -2.96 8.81
N HIS A 227 7.83 -3.63 8.12
CA HIS A 227 6.60 -3.03 7.59
C HIS A 227 5.70 -2.47 8.70
N GLN A 228 5.53 -3.22 9.79
CA GLN A 228 4.68 -2.91 10.94
C GLN A 228 5.43 -2.24 12.10
N ASP A 229 6.61 -1.68 11.84
CA ASP A 229 7.40 -1.06 12.91
C ASP A 229 6.63 0.09 13.57
N THR A 230 6.54 0.05 14.90
CA THR A 230 5.75 1.01 15.69
C THR A 230 6.56 2.23 16.12
N THR A 231 7.86 2.26 15.82
CA THR A 231 8.79 3.33 16.21
C THR A 231 9.27 4.16 15.02
N ASN A 232 9.31 3.56 13.83
CA ASN A 232 9.60 4.24 12.58
C ASN A 232 8.44 4.03 11.60
N GLY A 233 7.79 5.11 11.16
CA GLY A 233 6.71 5.08 10.18
C GLY A 233 7.18 5.20 8.71
N THR A 234 8.42 5.56 8.44
CA THR A 234 8.92 5.83 7.08
C THR A 234 9.26 4.54 6.34
N SER A 235 9.16 4.55 5.01
CA SER A 235 9.63 3.46 4.14
C SER A 235 11.16 3.35 4.12
N ALA A 236 11.67 2.32 3.43
CA ALA A 236 13.05 2.32 2.96
C ALA A 236 13.21 3.31 1.78
N TYR A 237 14.39 3.92 1.65
CA TYR A 237 14.75 4.87 0.60
C TYR A 237 15.87 4.32 -0.28
N PRO A 238 15.89 4.67 -1.58
CA PRO A 238 17.01 4.37 -2.44
C PRO A 238 18.33 4.95 -1.90
N PHE A 239 19.41 4.18 -2.00
CA PHE A 239 20.76 4.67 -1.70
C PHE A 239 21.76 4.24 -2.78
N THR A 240 22.89 4.95 -2.83
CA THR A 240 23.99 4.61 -3.74
C THR A 240 24.92 3.62 -3.04
N PRO A 241 25.03 2.35 -3.49
CA PRO A 241 25.66 1.28 -2.71
C PRO A 241 27.19 1.38 -2.60
N TYR A 242 27.82 2.10 -3.54
CA TYR A 242 29.26 2.38 -3.57
C TYR A 242 29.52 3.51 -4.59
N ALA A 243 30.67 4.17 -4.48
CA ALA A 243 31.05 5.23 -5.41
C ALA A 243 31.10 4.72 -6.87
N GLY A 244 30.39 5.40 -7.77
CA GLY A 244 30.32 5.03 -9.18
C GLY A 244 29.37 3.87 -9.50
N ALA A 245 28.52 3.44 -8.55
CA ALA A 245 27.46 2.48 -8.84
C ALA A 245 26.52 3.00 -9.95
N PRO A 246 26.07 2.13 -10.87
CA PRO A 246 25.16 2.53 -11.93
C PRO A 246 23.80 2.96 -11.34
N THR A 247 23.21 4.00 -11.91
CA THR A 247 21.81 4.36 -11.63
C THR A 247 20.90 3.43 -12.43
N THR A 248 19.94 2.79 -11.75
CA THR A 248 18.94 1.92 -12.35
C THR A 248 17.54 2.51 -12.16
N SER A 249 16.59 2.04 -12.97
CA SER A 249 15.16 2.36 -12.82
C SER A 249 14.35 1.05 -12.91
N PRO A 250 13.70 0.60 -11.81
CA PRO A 250 13.73 1.19 -10.48
C PRO A 250 15.15 1.17 -9.87
N PRO A 251 15.45 2.03 -8.87
CA PRO A 251 16.64 1.87 -8.04
C PRO A 251 16.69 0.44 -7.50
N GLU A 252 17.88 -0.16 -7.48
CA GLU A 252 18.07 -1.55 -7.02
C GLU A 252 18.34 -1.66 -5.52
N TYR A 253 18.83 -0.60 -4.87
CA TYR A 253 19.32 -0.64 -3.49
C TYR A 253 18.50 0.30 -2.61
N TYR A 254 17.88 -0.25 -1.57
CA TYR A 254 17.10 0.50 -0.59
C TYR A 254 17.61 0.22 0.81
N SER A 255 17.54 1.24 1.67
CA SER A 255 17.80 1.08 3.10
C SER A 255 16.78 1.82 3.94
N GLY A 256 16.60 1.36 5.16
CA GLY A 256 15.73 2.02 6.13
C GLY A 256 16.04 1.54 7.54
N SER A 257 15.46 2.18 8.55
CA SER A 257 15.61 1.77 9.94
C SER A 257 14.29 1.28 10.53
N SER A 258 14.39 0.37 11.48
CA SER A 258 13.28 -0.05 12.34
C SER A 258 13.80 -0.23 13.78
N SER A 259 12.91 -0.51 14.71
CA SER A 259 13.24 -0.89 16.09
C SER A 259 14.20 -2.09 16.19
N ALA A 260 14.26 -2.92 15.15
CA ALA A 260 15.13 -4.09 15.10
C ALA A 260 16.54 -3.80 14.56
N GLY A 261 16.80 -2.61 14.00
CA GLY A 261 18.08 -2.22 13.40
C GLY A 261 17.93 -1.55 12.04
N SER A 262 19.03 -1.47 11.30
CA SER A 262 19.04 -0.98 9.92
C SER A 262 18.73 -2.12 8.96
N HIS A 263 18.10 -1.82 7.84
CA HIS A 263 17.69 -2.81 6.84
C HIS A 263 18.23 -2.42 5.48
N VAL A 264 18.60 -3.42 4.67
CA VAL A 264 19.04 -3.25 3.29
C VAL A 264 18.28 -4.22 2.40
N PHE A 265 17.62 -3.69 1.37
CA PHE A 265 16.91 -4.46 0.36
C PHE A 265 17.61 -4.25 -0.99
N ILE A 266 17.88 -5.35 -1.70
CA ILE A 266 18.61 -5.29 -2.97
C ILE A 266 17.85 -6.10 -4.02
N ILE A 267 17.26 -5.39 -4.97
CA ILE A 267 16.55 -5.96 -6.11
C ILE A 267 17.56 -6.23 -7.22
N ASN A 268 17.52 -7.41 -7.84
CA ASN A 268 18.17 -7.62 -9.12
C ASN A 268 17.18 -7.40 -10.25
N THR A 269 17.22 -6.24 -10.89
CA THR A 269 16.28 -5.92 -11.98
C THR A 269 16.62 -6.60 -13.30
N SER A 270 17.76 -7.28 -13.39
CA SER A 270 18.20 -7.95 -14.61
C SER A 270 17.57 -9.34 -14.79
N SER A 271 17.50 -9.77 -16.05
CA SER A 271 16.99 -11.09 -16.45
C SER A 271 18.02 -12.22 -16.26
N SER A 272 19.14 -11.96 -15.60
CA SER A 272 20.18 -12.94 -15.29
C SER A 272 20.62 -12.85 -13.82
N THR A 273 21.25 -13.91 -13.33
CA THR A 273 21.88 -13.89 -12.01
C THR A 273 22.98 -12.83 -11.95
N ALA A 274 22.99 -12.02 -10.89
CA ALA A 274 23.97 -10.97 -10.69
C ALA A 274 24.51 -10.99 -9.25
N THR A 275 25.82 -10.83 -9.10
CA THR A 275 26.43 -10.51 -7.81
C THR A 275 26.10 -9.07 -7.46
N LYS A 276 25.53 -8.83 -6.28
CA LYS A 276 25.19 -7.50 -5.79
C LYS A 276 25.98 -7.21 -4.52
N THR A 277 26.52 -5.99 -4.41
CA THR A 277 27.39 -5.59 -3.30
C THR A 277 27.07 -4.18 -2.87
N PHE A 278 27.26 -3.88 -1.59
CA PHE A 278 27.22 -2.53 -1.06
C PHE A 278 28.31 -2.37 0.00
N ALA A 279 28.77 -1.13 0.20
CA ALA A 279 29.64 -0.80 1.32
C ALA A 279 28.78 -0.41 2.53
N PHE A 280 29.12 -0.88 3.73
CA PHE A 280 28.40 -0.45 4.95
C PHE A 280 28.43 1.07 5.14
N SER A 281 29.54 1.71 4.79
CA SER A 281 29.69 3.17 4.81
C SER A 281 28.75 3.92 3.87
N SER A 282 28.17 3.21 2.89
CA SER A 282 27.19 3.75 1.95
C SER A 282 25.75 3.62 2.43
N VAL A 283 25.48 2.81 3.46
CA VAL A 283 24.15 2.68 4.06
C VAL A 283 23.93 3.90 4.99
N PRO A 284 22.96 4.78 4.68
CA PRO A 284 22.69 6.01 5.44
C PRO A 284 22.59 5.80 6.96
N GLU A 285 22.00 4.68 7.38
CA GLU A 285 21.70 4.38 8.78
C GLU A 285 22.90 3.86 9.59
N LEU A 286 24.00 3.43 8.95
CA LEU A 286 25.13 2.77 9.65
C LEU A 286 26.29 3.71 9.99
N GLY A 287 26.38 4.87 9.36
CA GLY A 287 27.54 5.75 9.52
C GLY A 287 28.85 5.14 8.96
N GLN A 288 29.99 5.78 9.25
CA GLN A 288 31.25 5.46 8.54
C GLN A 288 32.14 4.40 9.19
N ALA A 289 31.93 4.06 10.47
CA ALA A 289 32.79 3.13 11.20
C ALA A 289 31.96 2.20 12.08
N GLY A 290 32.22 0.90 11.99
CA GLY A 290 31.56 -0.12 12.81
C GLY A 290 31.90 -1.53 12.34
N THR A 291 31.72 -2.49 13.25
CA THR A 291 31.66 -3.91 12.90
C THR A 291 30.19 -4.29 12.86
N TRP A 292 29.75 -4.84 11.74
CA TRP A 292 28.33 -5.08 11.49
C TRP A 292 28.04 -6.56 11.35
N LYS A 293 26.94 -6.97 11.97
CA LYS A 293 26.33 -8.27 11.77
C LYS A 293 25.26 -8.14 10.69
N VAL A 294 25.32 -8.98 9.66
CA VAL A 294 24.34 -9.04 8.58
C VAL A 294 23.48 -10.29 8.77
N HIS A 295 22.17 -10.11 8.86
CA HIS A 295 21.20 -11.17 9.02
C HIS A 295 20.31 -11.27 7.78
N ASP A 296 20.24 -12.45 7.16
CA ASP A 296 19.38 -12.73 6.01
C ASP A 296 17.95 -12.97 6.47
N MET A 297 17.04 -12.08 6.06
CA MET A 297 15.63 -12.10 6.47
C MET A 297 14.81 -13.20 5.78
N TRP A 298 15.34 -13.84 4.73
CA TRP A 298 14.73 -14.99 4.09
C TRP A 298 15.15 -16.30 4.74
N LEU A 299 16.43 -16.42 5.11
CA LEU A 299 17.00 -17.63 5.70
C LEU A 299 16.92 -17.67 7.22
N GLY A 300 16.78 -16.51 7.88
CA GLY A 300 16.83 -16.37 9.33
C GLY A 300 18.22 -16.65 9.91
N THR A 301 19.28 -16.41 9.13
CA THR A 301 20.66 -16.74 9.49
C THR A 301 21.63 -15.59 9.24
N ASP A 302 22.73 -15.57 9.99
CA ASP A 302 23.76 -14.55 9.85
C ASP A 302 24.72 -14.87 8.70
N LEU A 303 25.11 -13.85 7.95
CA LEU A 303 25.98 -13.96 6.79
C LEU A 303 27.38 -13.43 7.06
N SER A 304 28.36 -14.01 6.36
CA SER A 304 29.77 -13.62 6.43
C SER A 304 30.36 -13.14 5.09
N GLY A 305 29.55 -12.72 4.11
CA GLY A 305 30.05 -12.42 2.76
C GLY A 305 29.07 -11.80 1.77
N THR A 306 29.39 -11.97 0.48
CA THR A 306 28.72 -11.37 -0.67
C THR A 306 27.40 -12.06 -1.03
N TYR A 307 26.43 -11.29 -1.53
CA TYR A 307 25.15 -11.80 -2.04
C TYR A 307 25.14 -12.00 -3.55
N THR A 308 24.57 -13.12 -3.99
CA THR A 308 24.25 -13.37 -5.39
C THR A 308 22.74 -13.47 -5.53
N ALA A 309 22.14 -12.53 -6.26
CA ALA A 309 20.72 -12.54 -6.55
C ALA A 309 20.45 -13.28 -7.87
N GLN A 310 19.44 -14.15 -7.88
CA GLN A 310 18.89 -14.68 -9.12
C GLN A 310 18.19 -13.58 -9.92
N ALA A 311 17.88 -13.86 -11.19
CA ALA A 311 17.10 -12.95 -12.03
C ALA A 311 15.80 -12.54 -11.32
N HIS A 312 15.51 -11.24 -11.28
CA HIS A 312 14.30 -10.66 -10.69
C HIS A 312 14.09 -10.92 -9.20
N ASP A 313 15.12 -11.39 -8.48
CA ASP A 313 15.04 -11.71 -7.05
C ASP A 313 15.47 -10.53 -6.17
N THR A 314 15.11 -10.58 -4.89
CA THR A 314 15.44 -9.55 -3.90
C THR A 314 16.12 -10.14 -2.67
N ALA A 315 17.28 -9.59 -2.31
CA ALA A 315 17.86 -9.77 -0.98
C ALA A 315 17.19 -8.86 0.03
N ALA A 316 17.03 -9.35 1.26
CA ALA A 316 16.55 -8.58 2.40
C ALA A 316 17.45 -8.86 3.61
N TYR A 317 18.07 -7.82 4.14
CA TYR A 317 19.02 -7.90 5.25
C TYR A 317 18.63 -7.00 6.40
N ARG A 318 18.78 -7.52 7.61
CA ARG A 318 18.84 -6.72 8.83
C ARG A 318 20.29 -6.60 9.30
N ILE A 319 20.73 -5.39 9.56
CA ILE A 319 22.09 -5.04 9.95
C ILE A 319 22.08 -4.45 11.36
N THR A 320 22.91 -5.01 12.23
CA THR A 320 23.05 -4.59 13.63
C THR A 320 24.53 -4.44 13.98
N ALA A 321 24.84 -3.54 14.92
CA ALA A 321 26.19 -3.42 15.45
C ALA A 321 26.56 -4.69 16.23
N VAL A 322 27.83 -5.10 16.13
CA VAL A 322 28.43 -6.15 16.96
C VAL A 322 28.88 -5.59 18.30
#